data_AF-A0A832ICZ9-F1
#
_entry.id   AF-A0A832ICZ9-F1
#
_cell.length_a   1.000
_cell.length_b   1.000
_cell.length_c   1.000
_cell.angle_alpha   90.00
_cell.angle_beta   90.00
_cell.angle_gamma   90.00
#
_symmetry.space_group_name_H-M   'P 1'
#
loop_
_entity.id
_entity.type
_entity.pdbx_description
1 polymer ?
#
loop_
_entity_poly.entity_id
_entity_poly.type
_entity_poly.pdbx_seq_one_letter_code
_entity_poly.pdbx_strand_id
1 'polypeptide(L)' 'MAQIKDDILLKKIALCIKQIRKDAAITLDDFYVDTGIHLARIEQGKTNISIITLSAICNYFDISLKDFFSLLEGYR' A
#
# COMPACT_ATOMS: atom_id res chain seq x y z
N MET A 1 1.12 -24.14 3.96
CA MET A 1 -0.31 -23.87 3.75
C MET A 1 -0.48 -23.02 2.51
N ALA A 2 -1.44 -23.34 1.63
CA ALA A 2 -1.75 -22.50 0.48
C ALA A 2 -2.38 -21.20 0.97
N GLN A 3 -1.76 -20.07 0.65
CA GLN A 3 -2.30 -18.75 0.96
C GLN A 3 -3.51 -18.51 0.05
N ILE A 4 -4.64 -18.09 0.62
CA ILE A 4 -5.78 -17.61 -0.15
C ILE A 4 -5.28 -16.42 -0.97
N LYS A 5 -5.37 -16.55 -2.30
CA LYS A 5 -4.82 -15.57 -3.23
C LYS A 5 -5.98 -14.89 -3.94
N ASP A 6 -6.13 -13.61 -3.68
CA ASP A 6 -7.07 -12.73 -4.38
C ASP A 6 -6.26 -11.71 -5.17
N ASP A 7 -5.92 -12.06 -6.41
CA ASP A 7 -5.12 -11.20 -7.29
C ASP A 7 -5.81 -9.87 -7.63
N ILE A 8 -7.15 -9.80 -7.54
CA ILE A 8 -7.90 -8.56 -7.76
C ILE A 8 -7.70 -7.63 -6.58
N LEU A 9 -7.92 -8.13 -5.36
CA LEU A 9 -7.72 -7.35 -4.14
C LEU A 9 -6.27 -6.88 -4.00
N LEU A 10 -5.29 -7.74 -4.28
CA LEU A 10 -3.87 -7.38 -4.24
C LEU A 10 -3.53 -6.25 -5.21
N LYS A 11 -4.09 -6.27 -6.43
CA LYS A 11 -3.92 -5.18 -7.39
C LYS A 11 -4.58 -3.89 -6.91
N LYS A 12 -5.80 -3.95 -6.36
CA LYS A 12 -6.49 -2.76 -5.84
C LYS A 12 -5.71 -2.11 -4.70
N ILE A 13 -5.18 -2.91 -3.76
CA ILE A 13 -4.31 -2.44 -2.67
C ILE A 13 -3.06 -1.76 -3.25
N ALA A 14 -2.37 -2.40 -4.20
CA ALA A 14 -1.18 -1.85 -4.82
C ALA A 14 -1.44 -0.51 -5.53
N LEU A 15 -2.57 -0.40 -6.23
CA LEU A 15 -2.98 0.85 -6.90
C LEU A 15 -3.29 1.96 -5.90
N CYS A 16 -4.00 1.66 -4.81
CA CYS A 16 -4.31 2.64 -3.76
C CYS A 16 -3.02 3.19 -3.14
N ILE A 17 -2.09 2.31 -2.74
CA ILE A 17 -0.81 2.71 -2.15
C ILE A 17 0.00 3.58 -3.13
N LYS A 18 0.01 3.19 -4.42
CA LYS A 18 0.68 3.95 -5.47
C LYS A 18 0.06 5.33 -5.69
N GLN A 19 -1.27 5.43 -5.60
CA GLN A 19 -2.00 6.69 -5.73
C GLN A 19 -1.65 7.62 -4.56
N ILE A 20 -1.76 7.13 -3.32
CA ILE A 20 -1.38 7.88 -2.10
C ILE A 20 0.04 8.44 -2.21
N ARG A 21 1.00 7.60 -2.59
CA ARG A 21 2.40 8.03 -2.76
C ARG A 21 2.54 9.12 -3.82
N LYS A 22 1.87 8.98 -4.95
CA LYS A 22 1.91 9.96 -6.04
C LYS A 22 1.30 11.30 -5.64
N ASP A 23 0.18 11.26 -4.92
CA ASP A 23 -0.49 12.48 -4.43
C ASP A 23 0.36 13.21 -3.39
N ALA A 24 1.14 12.48 -2.61
CA ALA A 24 2.15 13.02 -1.70
C ALA A 24 3.45 13.46 -2.40
N ALA A 25 3.59 13.25 -3.72
CA ALA A 25 4.81 13.51 -4.50
C ALA A 25 6.09 12.84 -3.95
N ILE A 26 5.96 11.71 -3.25
CA ILE A 26 7.09 10.97 -2.67
C ILE A 26 7.63 9.94 -3.65
N THR A 27 8.96 9.86 -3.78
CA THR A 27 9.60 8.83 -4.60
C THR A 27 9.68 7.49 -3.85
N LEU A 28 9.92 6.40 -4.58
CA LEU A 28 10.14 5.09 -3.96
C LEU A 28 11.42 5.07 -3.12
N ASP A 29 12.41 5.90 -3.47
CA ASP A 29 13.69 6.00 -2.78
C ASP A 29 13.55 6.75 -1.47
N ASP A 30 12.93 7.94 -1.49
CA ASP A 30 12.62 8.73 -0.28
C ASP A 30 11.88 7.87 0.76
N PHE A 31 10.80 7.22 0.33
CA PHE A 31 10.03 6.34 1.21
C PHE A 31 10.86 5.20 1.80
N TYR A 32 11.75 4.60 1.00
CA TYR A 32 12.60 3.51 1.48
C TYR A 32 13.65 4.01 2.48
N VAL A 33 14.25 5.17 2.22
CA VAL A 33 15.21 5.83 3.13
C VAL A 33 14.56 6.12 4.48
N ASP A 34 13.32 6.60 4.49
CA ASP A 34 12.62 6.98 5.72
C ASP A 34 12.08 5.78 6.52
N THR A 35 11.65 4.71 5.83
CA THR A 35 10.88 3.63 6.48
C THR A 35 11.58 2.27 6.47
N GLY A 36 12.58 2.07 5.61
CA GLY A 36 13.18 0.76 5.32
C GLY A 36 12.25 -0.22 4.58
N ILE A 37 11.04 0.22 4.17
CA ILE A 37 10.05 -0.65 3.53
C ILE A 37 10.20 -0.55 2.00
N HIS A 38 10.38 -1.70 1.34
CA HIS A 38 10.45 -1.79 -0.12
C HIS A 38 9.07 -1.62 -0.79
N LEU A 39 8.58 -0.38 -0.85
CA LEU A 39 7.26 -0.05 -1.40
C LEU A 39 7.09 -0.49 -2.87
N ALA A 40 8.18 -0.50 -3.64
CA ALA A 40 8.19 -1.00 -5.03
C ALA A 40 7.75 -2.47 -5.17
N ARG A 41 7.94 -3.30 -4.13
CA ARG A 41 7.45 -4.69 -4.13
C ARG A 41 5.94 -4.76 -3.87
N ILE A 42 5.45 -3.85 -3.03
CA ILE A 42 4.04 -3.75 -2.64
C ILE A 42 3.23 -3.22 -3.84
N GLU A 43 3.73 -2.19 -4.51
CA GLU A 43 3.08 -1.61 -5.70
C GLU A 43 3.00 -2.55 -6.91
N GLN A 44 3.68 -3.70 -6.89
CA GLN A 44 3.52 -4.73 -7.92
C GLN A 44 2.23 -5.56 -7.74
N GLY A 45 1.61 -5.56 -6.55
CA GLY A 45 0.37 -6.29 -6.28
C GLY A 45 0.49 -7.81 -6.39
N LYS A 46 1.69 -8.37 -6.18
CA LYS A 46 1.96 -9.82 -6.32
C LYS A 46 1.83 -10.61 -5.02
N THR A 47 2.01 -9.94 -3.88
CA THR A 47 2.06 -10.56 -2.56
C THR A 47 1.23 -9.76 -1.59
N ASN A 48 0.61 -10.45 -0.62
CA ASN A 48 -0.06 -9.77 0.47
C ASN A 48 0.95 -9.00 1.34
N ILE A 49 0.46 -7.99 2.04
CA ILE A 49 1.22 -7.26 3.06
C ILE A 49 0.62 -7.53 4.43
N SER A 50 1.44 -7.42 5.48
CA SER A 50 0.91 -7.48 6.84
C SER A 50 0.13 -6.21 7.18
N ILE A 51 -0.85 -6.33 8.07
CA ILE A 51 -1.60 -5.16 8.57
C ILE A 51 -0.69 -4.13 9.25
N ILE A 52 0.40 -4.58 9.88
CA ILE A 52 1.39 -3.70 10.52
C ILE A 52 2.18 -2.91 9.47
N THR A 53 2.59 -3.57 8.37
CA THR A 53 3.23 -2.88 7.24
C THR A 53 2.29 -1.87 6.60
N LEU A 54 1.01 -2.23 6.42
CA LEU A 54 0.01 -1.29 5.91
C LEU A 54 -0.17 -0.09 6.85
N SER A 55 -0.25 -0.32 8.15
CA SER A 55 -0.34 0.74 9.16
C SER A 55 0.86 1.68 9.12
N ALA A 56 2.08 1.15 8.98
CA ALA A 56 3.29 1.96 8.84
C ALA A 56 3.26 2.84 7.57
N ILE A 57 2.83 2.28 6.43
CA ILE A 57 2.63 3.04 5.18
C ILE A 57 1.60 4.15 5.39
N CYS A 58 0.46 3.82 6.02
CA CYS A 58 -0.60 4.79 6.28
C CYS A 58 -0.12 5.95 7.16
N ASN A 59 0.57 5.63 8.25
CA ASN A 59 1.13 6.62 9.17
C ASN A 59 2.16 7.53 8.49
N TYR A 60 3.00 6.99 7.59
CA TYR A 60 3.96 7.79 6.84
C TYR A 60 3.28 8.86 5.96
N PHE A 61 2.13 8.53 5.37
CA PHE A 61 1.36 9.44 4.53
C PHE A 61 0.27 10.23 5.28
N ASP A 62 0.28 10.21 6.62
CA ASP A 62 -0.71 10.86 7.48
C ASP A 62 -2.17 10.46 7.17
N ILE A 63 -2.37 9.20 6.76
CA ILE A 63 -3.70 8.64 6.50
C ILE A 63 -4.06 7.59 7.56
N SER A 64 -5.34 7.51 7.93
CA SER A 64 -5.79 6.43 8.80
C SER A 64 -6.06 5.15 7.99
N LEU A 65 -6.02 3.99 8.66
CA LEU A 65 -6.45 2.72 8.04
C LEU A 65 -7.89 2.79 7.54
N LYS A 66 -8.77 3.52 8.24
CA LYS A 66 -10.17 3.72 7.83
C LYS A 66 -10.23 4.44 6.48
N ASP A 67 -9.45 5.50 6.30
CA ASP A 67 -9.42 6.26 5.05
C ASP A 67 -8.83 5.41 3.91
N PHE A 68 -7.79 4.65 4.21
CA PHE A 68 -7.22 3.70 3.27
C PHE A 68 -8.25 2.67 2.78
N PHE A 69 -8.99 2.03 3.68
CA PHE A 69 -10.01 1.05 3.29
C PHE A 69 -11.18 1.70 2.55
N SER A 70 -11.57 2.93 2.93
CA SER A 70 -12.60 3.69 2.20
C SER A 70 -12.17 3.99 0.76
N LEU A 71 -10.89 4.35 0.54
CA LEU A 71 -10.31 4.52 -0.80
C LEU A 71 -10.31 3.21 -1.58
N LEU A 72 -9.95 2.10 -0.92
CA LEU A 72 -9.91 0.76 -1.51
C LEU A 72 -11.29 0.30 -2.00
N GLU A 73 -12.34 0.53 -1.22
CA GLU A 73 -13.72 0.21 -1.59
C GLU A 73 -14.24 1.10 -2.74
N GLY A 74 -13.76 2.34 -2.82
CA GLY A 74 -14.07 3.27 -3.92
C GLY A 74 -13.42 2.91 -5.26
N TYR A 75 -12.37 2.06 -5.25
CA TYR A 75 -11.72 1.57 -6.47
C TYR A 75 -12.63 0.54 -7.14
N ARG A 76 -13.39 0.97 -8.16
CA ARG A 76 -14.25 0.09 -8.98
C ARG A 76 -13.40 -0.80 -9.90
#